data_AF-A0A1I5EXT6-F1
#
_entry.id   AF-A0A1I5EXT6-F1
#
_cell.length_a   1.000
_cell.length_b   1.000
_cell.length_c   1.000
_cell.angle_alpha   90.00
_cell.angle_beta   90.00
_cell.angle_gamma   90.00
#
_symmetry.space_group_name_H-M   'P 1'
#
loop_
_entity.id
_entity.type
_entity.pdbx_description
1 polymer ?
#
loop_
_entity_poly.entity_id
_entity_poly.type
_entity_poly.pdbx_seq_one_letter_code
_entity_poly.pdbx_strand_id
1 'polypeptide(L)'
;MPNMSVSERPEKSLAWNLHVELASRISAVRLGPDEGLLSEALSSLYQVFTEARRALAEHPPERSLTSDSLHQVVFRLLNDGLRPFLAKWHPLLDAHLERRPSRASQFEHERAWDQAGQLRAELAELQVLLRDATERLAELAGAGSLLMAVR
;
A
#
# COMPACT_ATOMS: atom_id res chain seq x y z
N MET A 1 -25.69 23.52 14.30
CA MET A 1 -24.33 23.14 13.87
C MET A 1 -23.78 22.20 14.93
N PRO A 2 -23.52 20.92 14.65
CA PRO A 2 -22.90 20.03 15.63
C PRO A 2 -21.49 20.57 15.92
N ASN A 3 -21.21 20.76 17.20
CA ASN A 3 -19.94 21.23 17.71
C ASN A 3 -18.87 20.17 17.40
N MET A 4 -18.12 20.30 16.31
CA MET A 4 -17.00 19.39 16.01
C MET A 4 -15.98 19.53 17.14
N SER A 5 -15.89 18.49 17.98
CA SER A 5 -14.91 18.47 19.07
C SER A 5 -13.51 18.60 18.48
N VAL A 6 -12.64 19.34 19.17
CA VAL A 6 -11.25 19.62 18.76
C VAL A 6 -10.46 18.31 18.47
N SER A 7 -10.91 17.19 19.03
CA SER A 7 -10.36 15.81 18.94
C SER A 7 -10.72 15.05 17.66
N GLU A 8 -11.82 15.36 16.95
CA GLU A 8 -12.15 14.69 15.68
C GLU A 8 -11.27 15.16 14.51
N ARG A 9 -10.70 16.37 14.61
CA ARG A 9 -9.91 16.97 13.53
C ARG A 9 -8.59 16.25 13.28
N PRO A 10 -7.78 15.88 14.31
CA PRO A 10 -6.56 15.11 14.12
C PRO A 10 -6.78 13.74 13.46
N GLU A 11 -7.77 12.95 13.92
CA GLU A 11 -8.03 11.61 13.37
C GLU A 11 -8.53 11.68 11.92
N LYS A 12 -9.44 12.60 11.61
CA LYS A 12 -9.89 12.84 10.23
C LYS A 12 -8.76 13.32 9.32
N SER A 13 -7.84 14.14 9.84
CA SER A 13 -6.67 14.60 9.08
C SER A 13 -5.68 13.47 8.82
N LEU A 14 -5.44 12.60 9.81
CA LEU A 14 -4.62 11.40 9.64
C LEU A 14 -5.24 10.43 8.62
N ALA A 15 -6.56 10.22 8.70
CA ALA A 15 -7.30 9.42 7.73
C ALA A 15 -7.13 9.96 6.30
N TRP A 16 -7.26 11.28 6.14
CA TRP A 16 -7.06 11.92 4.85
C TRP A 16 -5.62 11.80 4.33
N ASN A 17 -4.61 12.03 5.18
CA ASN A 17 -3.22 11.92 4.79
C ASN A 17 -2.86 10.49 4.35
N LEU A 18 -3.32 9.49 5.10
CA LEU A 18 -3.14 8.08 4.73
C LEU A 18 -3.91 7.72 3.46
N HIS A 19 -5.13 8.25 3.28
CA HIS A 19 -5.89 8.08 2.05
C HIS A 19 -5.12 8.59 0.82
N VAL A 20 -4.56 9.80 0.89
CA VAL A 20 -3.76 10.39 -0.21
C VAL A 20 -2.53 9.53 -0.53
N GLU A 21 -1.82 9.10 0.51
CA GLU A 21 -0.61 8.27 0.36
C GLU A 21 -0.92 6.94 -0.33
N LEU A 22 -1.96 6.24 0.11
CA LEU A 22 -2.36 4.96 -0.48
C LEU A 22 -2.94 5.16 -1.90
N ALA A 23 -3.85 6.12 -2.09
CA ALA A 23 -4.51 6.34 -3.37
C ALA A 23 -3.52 6.72 -4.48
N SER A 24 -2.55 7.59 -4.19
CA SER A 24 -1.54 8.02 -5.16
C SER A 24 -0.62 6.87 -5.59
N ARG A 25 -0.23 6.00 -4.65
CA ARG A 25 0.70 4.89 -4.92
C ARG A 25 0.03 3.68 -5.54
N ILE A 26 -1.19 3.33 -5.14
CA ILE A 26 -1.99 2.30 -5.82
C ILE A 26 -2.19 2.67 -7.29
N SER A 27 -2.52 3.94 -7.56
CA SER A 27 -2.75 4.44 -8.92
C SER A 27 -1.47 4.48 -9.77
N ALA A 28 -0.32 4.67 -9.14
CA ALA A 28 0.99 4.65 -9.80
C ALA A 28 1.49 3.23 -10.09
N VAL A 29 1.08 2.22 -9.30
CA VAL A 29 1.43 0.81 -9.53
C VAL A 29 0.50 0.23 -10.61
N ARG A 30 0.73 0.63 -11.87
CA ARG A 30 0.20 -0.09 -13.03
C ARG A 30 1.18 -1.20 -13.41
N LEU A 31 0.82 -2.42 -13.03
CA LEU A 31 1.50 -3.63 -13.46
C LEU A 31 0.55 -4.45 -14.31
N GLY A 32 0.22 -3.94 -15.50
CA GLY A 32 -0.31 -4.79 -16.56
C GLY A 32 0.61 -6.01 -16.81
N PRO A 33 0.14 -7.04 -17.54
CA PRO A 33 0.90 -8.28 -17.75
C PRO A 33 2.34 -8.06 -18.21
N ASP A 34 2.58 -6.97 -18.94
CA ASP A 34 3.86 -6.62 -19.56
C ASP A 34 4.40 -5.23 -19.16
N GLU A 35 3.83 -4.61 -18.14
CA GLU A 35 4.19 -3.26 -17.73
C GLU A 35 4.95 -3.25 -16.40
N GLY A 36 5.87 -2.28 -16.29
CA GLY A 36 6.61 -1.93 -15.07
C GLY A 36 7.58 -3.00 -14.57
N LEU A 37 8.46 -2.57 -13.66
CA LEU A 37 9.38 -3.44 -12.95
C LEU A 37 8.73 -3.95 -11.66
N LEU A 38 8.91 -5.24 -11.39
CA LEU A 38 8.51 -5.87 -10.14
C LEU A 38 9.26 -5.22 -8.98
N SER A 39 10.54 -4.87 -9.18
CA SER A 39 11.36 -4.22 -8.16
C SER A 39 10.82 -2.85 -7.75
N GLU A 40 10.32 -2.08 -8.70
CA GLU A 40 9.73 -0.76 -8.44
C GLU A 40 8.40 -0.89 -7.71
N ALA A 41 7.58 -1.88 -8.07
CA ALA A 41 6.34 -2.15 -7.38
C ALA A 41 6.56 -2.58 -5.92
N LEU A 42 7.48 -3.51 -5.66
CA LEU A 42 7.84 -3.91 -4.30
C LEU A 42 8.40 -2.72 -3.50
N SER A 43 9.26 -1.91 -4.12
CA SER A 43 9.81 -0.70 -3.49
C SER A 43 8.72 0.32 -3.13
N SER A 44 7.74 0.54 -4.01
CA SER A 44 6.60 1.42 -3.76
C SER A 44 5.74 0.92 -2.60
N LEU A 45 5.45 -0.39 -2.55
CA LEU A 45 4.71 -1.01 -1.45
C LEU A 45 5.46 -0.94 -0.11
N TYR A 46 6.78 -1.10 -0.13
CA TYR A 46 7.61 -0.92 1.05
C TYR A 46 7.54 0.52 1.57
N GLN A 47 7.54 1.52 0.68
CA GLN A 47 7.35 2.93 1.07
C GLN A 47 5.97 3.16 1.70
N VAL A 48 4.89 2.59 1.15
CA VAL A 48 3.55 2.63 1.79
C VAL A 48 3.63 2.06 3.21
N PHE A 49 4.28 0.90 3.38
CA PHE A 49 4.42 0.26 4.68
C PHE A 49 5.16 1.17 5.68
N THR A 50 6.27 1.78 5.28
CA THR A 50 7.07 2.64 6.17
C THR A 50 6.34 3.93 6.53
N GLU A 51 5.70 4.60 5.57
CA GLU A 51 5.00 5.87 5.80
C GLU A 51 3.74 5.66 6.65
N ALA A 52 2.94 4.62 6.38
CA ALA A 52 1.78 4.32 7.20
C ALA A 52 2.17 3.92 8.64
N ARG A 53 3.25 3.14 8.82
CA ARG A 53 3.76 2.81 10.16
C ARG A 53 4.22 4.06 10.90
N ARG A 54 4.92 4.97 10.21
CA ARG A 54 5.36 6.24 10.76
C ARG A 54 4.17 7.11 11.19
N ALA A 55 3.18 7.26 10.33
CA ALA A 55 1.98 8.03 10.61
C ALA A 55 1.23 7.51 11.85
N LEU A 56 1.09 6.19 11.99
CA LEU A 56 0.50 5.57 13.20
C LEU A 56 1.33 5.82 14.46
N ALA A 57 2.67 5.82 14.36
CA ALA A 57 3.55 6.06 15.49
C ALA A 57 3.52 7.53 15.96
N GLU A 58 3.43 8.47 15.02
CA GLU A 58 3.36 9.91 15.30
C GLU A 58 1.99 10.36 15.84
N HIS A 59 0.94 9.56 15.60
CA HIS A 59 -0.44 9.88 15.99
C HIS A 59 -1.03 8.73 16.81
N PRO A 60 -0.74 8.61 18.12
CA PRO A 60 -1.33 7.57 18.94
C PRO A 60 -2.86 7.72 19.04
N PRO A 61 -3.61 6.61 19.21
CA PRO A 61 -5.07 6.66 19.32
C PRO A 61 -5.51 7.41 20.59
N GLU A 62 -6.46 8.34 20.46
CA GLU A 62 -6.98 9.13 21.58
C GLU A 62 -7.98 8.35 22.46
N ARG A 63 -8.51 7.24 21.95
CA ARG A 63 -9.53 6.40 22.61
C ARG A 63 -9.18 4.93 22.49
N SER A 64 -9.90 4.10 23.22
CA SER A 64 -9.82 2.65 23.07
C SER A 64 -10.04 2.23 21.62
N LEU A 65 -9.16 1.38 21.12
CA LEU A 65 -9.23 0.86 19.77
C LEU A 65 -10.41 -0.09 19.63
N THR A 66 -11.22 0.12 18.59
CA THR A 66 -12.21 -0.85 18.11
C THR A 66 -11.69 -1.49 16.84
N SER A 67 -12.27 -2.61 16.38
CA SER A 67 -11.91 -3.24 15.09
C SER A 67 -11.96 -2.26 13.91
N ASP A 68 -12.80 -1.25 14.03
CA ASP A 68 -13.22 -0.34 12.98
C ASP A 68 -12.55 1.03 13.06
N SER A 69 -11.69 1.24 14.08
CA SER A 69 -10.90 2.47 14.20
C SER A 69 -9.83 2.54 13.11
N LEU A 70 -9.46 3.77 12.75
CA LEU A 70 -8.42 4.03 11.76
C LEU A 70 -7.14 3.24 12.04
N HIS A 71 -6.66 3.27 13.28
CA HIS A 71 -5.43 2.57 13.65
C HIS A 71 -5.52 1.07 13.43
N GLN A 72 -6.65 0.43 13.75
CA GLN A 72 -6.81 -1.02 13.56
C GLN A 72 -7.00 -1.40 12.09
N VAL A 73 -7.67 -0.56 11.30
CA VAL A 73 -7.76 -0.76 9.84
C VAL A 73 -6.37 -0.72 9.21
N VAL A 74 -5.59 0.32 9.50
CA VAL A 74 -4.25 0.50 8.92
C VAL A 74 -3.29 -0.56 9.47
N PHE A 75 -3.34 -0.88 10.76
CA PHE A 75 -2.47 -1.88 11.38
C PHE A 75 -2.70 -3.29 10.80
N ARG A 76 -3.96 -3.68 10.55
CA ARG A 76 -4.28 -4.94 9.87
C ARG A 76 -3.79 -4.94 8.42
N LEU A 77 -4.02 -3.87 7.65
CA LEU A 77 -3.49 -3.75 6.30
C LEU A 77 -1.95 -3.95 6.28
N LEU A 78 -1.24 -3.32 7.22
CA LEU A 78 0.21 -3.42 7.33
C LEU A 78 0.68 -4.84 7.66
N ASN A 79 0.05 -5.52 8.62
CA ASN A 79 0.55 -6.79 9.14
C ASN A 79 -0.02 -8.02 8.45
N ASP A 80 -1.24 -7.97 7.96
CA ASP A 80 -1.93 -9.10 7.33
C ASP A 80 -1.83 -9.04 5.81
N GLY A 81 -1.65 -7.84 5.23
CA GLY A 81 -1.47 -7.63 3.79
C GLY A 81 -0.02 -7.38 3.39
N LEU A 82 0.48 -6.18 3.69
CA LEU A 82 1.76 -5.69 3.18
C LEU A 82 2.96 -6.49 3.71
N ARG A 83 3.04 -6.73 5.02
CA ARG A 83 4.18 -7.44 5.64
C ARG A 83 4.41 -8.83 5.05
N PRO A 84 3.44 -9.77 5.01
CA PRO A 84 3.67 -11.11 4.47
C PRO A 84 4.02 -11.08 2.98
N PHE A 85 3.36 -10.19 2.21
CA PHE A 85 3.65 -10.03 0.79
C PHE A 85 5.10 -9.58 0.56
N LEU A 86 5.53 -8.50 1.23
CA LEU A 86 6.88 -7.96 1.13
C LEU A 86 7.94 -8.95 1.64
N ALA A 87 7.67 -9.62 2.76
CA ALA A 87 8.59 -10.60 3.36
C ALA A 87 8.83 -11.81 2.45
N LYS A 88 7.83 -12.19 1.65
CA LYS A 88 7.97 -13.25 0.65
C LYS A 88 8.72 -12.74 -0.58
N TRP A 89 8.27 -11.66 -1.18
CA TRP A 89 8.65 -11.32 -2.54
C TRP A 89 9.96 -10.55 -2.67
N HIS A 90 10.33 -9.70 -1.70
CA HIS A 90 11.61 -8.98 -1.73
C HIS A 90 12.82 -9.91 -1.84
N PRO A 91 13.05 -10.85 -0.90
CA PRO A 91 14.25 -11.68 -0.96
C PRO A 91 14.30 -12.59 -2.19
N LEU A 92 13.13 -13.04 -2.67
CA LEU A 92 13.03 -13.87 -3.88
C LEU A 92 13.43 -13.07 -5.14
N LEU A 93 12.92 -11.84 -5.28
CA LEU A 93 13.26 -10.99 -6.40
C LEU A 93 14.72 -10.53 -6.34
N ASP A 94 15.22 -10.15 -5.16
CA ASP A 94 16.62 -9.74 -4.98
C ASP A 94 17.58 -10.86 -5.40
N ALA A 95 17.33 -12.09 -4.95
CA ALA A 95 18.14 -13.25 -5.35
C ALA A 95 18.09 -13.55 -6.86
N HIS A 96 16.98 -13.22 -7.52
CA HIS A 96 16.89 -13.30 -8.98
C HIS A 96 17.70 -12.20 -9.64
N LEU A 97 17.56 -10.95 -9.19
CA LEU A 97 18.26 -9.78 -9.72
C LEU A 97 19.79 -9.88 -9.58
N GLU A 98 20.29 -10.48 -8.51
CA GLU A 98 21.72 -10.75 -8.31
C GLU A 98 22.33 -11.65 -9.39
N ARG A 99 21.52 -12.53 -10.00
CA ARG A 99 21.95 -13.46 -11.06
C ARG A 99 21.82 -12.86 -12.46
N ARG A 100 21.46 -11.58 -12.57
CA ARG A 100 21.24 -10.91 -13.85
C ARG A 100 22.51 -10.93 -14.72
N PRO A 101 22.46 -11.51 -15.94
CA PRO A 101 23.58 -11.43 -16.87
C PRO A 101 23.88 -9.98 -17.24
N SER A 102 25.16 -9.62 -17.38
CA SER A 102 25.59 -8.25 -17.70
C SER A 102 25.02 -7.71 -19.03
N ARG A 103 24.65 -8.59 -19.96
CA ARG A 103 24.07 -8.25 -21.26
C ARG A 103 22.54 -8.11 -21.25
N ALA A 104 21.86 -8.55 -20.20
CA ALA A 104 20.41 -8.48 -20.09
C ALA A 104 20.00 -7.19 -19.36
N SER A 105 18.98 -6.51 -19.88
CA SER A 105 18.35 -5.42 -19.13
C SER A 105 17.65 -5.97 -17.89
N GLN A 106 17.43 -5.12 -16.88
CA GLN A 106 16.67 -5.51 -15.70
C GLN A 106 15.23 -5.91 -16.06
N PHE A 107 14.61 -5.17 -16.98
CA PHE A 107 13.27 -5.46 -17.45
C PHE A 107 13.16 -6.86 -18.08
N GLU A 108 14.05 -7.20 -19.02
CA GLU A 108 14.06 -8.53 -19.63
C GLU A 108 14.32 -9.64 -18.61
N HIS A 109 15.24 -9.38 -17.68
CA HIS A 109 15.61 -10.35 -16.65
C HIS A 109 14.45 -10.64 -15.70
N GLU A 110 13.78 -9.60 -15.18
CA GLU A 110 12.59 -9.76 -14.34
C GLU A 110 11.44 -10.42 -15.11
N ARG A 111 11.25 -10.09 -16.39
CA ARG A 111 10.21 -10.72 -17.23
C ARG A 111 10.47 -12.21 -17.48
N ALA A 112 11.73 -12.61 -17.55
CA ALA A 112 12.12 -14.01 -17.70
C ALA A 112 12.06 -14.81 -16.39
N TRP A 113 11.74 -14.17 -15.26
CA TRP A 113 11.64 -14.85 -13.98
C TRP A 113 10.41 -15.76 -13.93
N ASP A 114 10.61 -17.02 -13.56
CA ASP A 114 9.57 -18.04 -13.45
C ASP A 114 8.48 -17.69 -12.43
N GLN A 115 8.83 -16.92 -11.39
CA GLN A 115 7.88 -16.48 -10.37
C GLN A 115 7.20 -15.14 -10.68
N ALA A 116 7.56 -14.44 -11.77
CA ALA A 116 7.01 -13.12 -12.10
C ALA A 116 5.48 -13.14 -12.24
N GLY A 117 4.93 -14.17 -12.89
CA GLY A 117 3.49 -14.33 -13.05
C GLY A 117 2.76 -14.49 -11.70
N GLN A 118 3.34 -15.27 -10.78
CA GLN A 118 2.78 -15.47 -9.46
C GLN A 118 2.83 -14.19 -8.62
N LEU A 119 3.95 -13.46 -8.64
CA LEU A 119 4.07 -12.18 -7.95
C LEU A 119 3.01 -11.20 -8.45
N ARG A 120 2.81 -11.08 -9.77
CA ARG A 120 1.79 -10.19 -10.35
C ARG A 120 0.37 -10.57 -9.94
N ALA A 121 0.06 -11.87 -9.88
CA ALA A 121 -1.24 -12.34 -9.44
C ALA A 121 -1.50 -11.99 -7.96
N GLU A 122 -0.55 -12.30 -7.07
CA GLU A 122 -0.68 -11.97 -5.64
C GLU A 122 -0.67 -10.46 -5.39
N LEU A 123 0.03 -9.68 -6.22
CA LEU A 123 -0.03 -8.23 -6.18
C LEU A 123 -1.43 -7.73 -6.52
N ALA A 124 -2.07 -8.28 -7.54
CA ALA A 124 -3.43 -7.88 -7.92
C ALA A 124 -4.43 -8.13 -6.78
N GLU A 125 -4.26 -9.23 -6.04
CA GLU A 125 -5.04 -9.53 -4.83
C GLU A 125 -4.75 -8.52 -3.70
N LEU A 126 -3.48 -8.23 -3.42
CA LEU A 126 -3.08 -7.21 -2.44
C LEU A 126 -3.63 -5.82 -2.80
N GLN A 127 -3.66 -5.48 -4.10
CA GLN A 127 -4.22 -4.22 -4.57
C GLN A 127 -5.73 -4.10 -4.29
N VAL A 128 -6.48 -5.20 -4.22
CA VAL A 128 -7.88 -5.17 -3.75
C VAL A 128 -7.93 -4.73 -2.29
N LEU A 129 -7.15 -5.36 -1.42
CA LEU A 129 -7.08 -5.03 0.01
C LEU A 129 -6.66 -3.57 0.23
N LEU A 130 -5.68 -3.10 -0.55
CA LEU A 130 -5.21 -1.72 -0.51
C LEU A 130 -6.31 -0.73 -0.93
N ARG A 131 -7.07 -1.03 -1.99
CA ARG A 131 -8.20 -0.20 -2.43
C ARG A 131 -9.30 -0.14 -1.37
N ASP A 132 -9.68 -1.28 -0.79
CA ASP A 132 -10.72 -1.33 0.25
C ASP A 132 -10.33 -0.52 1.49
N ALA A 133 -9.08 -0.64 1.93
CA ALA A 133 -8.56 0.17 3.03
C ALA A 133 -8.53 1.67 2.68
N THR A 134 -8.19 2.01 1.43
CA THR A 134 -8.14 3.40 0.95
C THR A 134 -9.53 4.04 0.91
N GLU A 135 -10.55 3.32 0.43
CA GLU A 135 -11.95 3.78 0.48
C GLU A 135 -12.41 3.99 1.93
N ARG A 136 -12.14 3.03 2.82
CA ARG A 136 -12.47 3.16 4.24
C ARG A 136 -11.78 4.37 4.91
N LEU A 137 -10.56 4.70 4.50
CA LEU A 137 -9.86 5.89 5.00
C LEU A 137 -10.53 7.20 4.52
N ALA A 138 -11.07 7.25 3.31
CA ALA A 138 -11.85 8.40 2.84
C ALA A 138 -13.13 8.58 3.68
N GLU A 139 -13.84 7.48 3.97
CA GLU A 139 -15.03 7.49 4.83
C GLU A 139 -14.70 8.00 6.24
N LEU A 140 -13.61 7.48 6.85
CA LEU A 140 -13.15 7.90 8.19
C LEU A 140 -12.70 9.37 8.21
N ALA A 141 -12.15 9.87 7.10
CA ALA A 141 -11.83 11.29 6.93
C ALA A 141 -13.09 12.17 6.77
N GLY A 142 -14.23 11.59 6.40
CA GLY A 142 -15.43 12.33 5.99
C GLY A 142 -15.23 13.07 4.66
N ALA A 143 -14.41 12.52 3.76
CA ALA A 143 -14.04 13.11 2.48
C ALA A 143 -14.39 12.19 1.30
N GLY A 144 -14.34 12.72 0.07
CA GLY A 144 -14.52 11.93 -1.14
C GLY A 144 -13.26 11.12 -1.49
N SER A 145 -13.44 9.92 -2.07
CA SER A 145 -12.34 9.07 -2.50
C SER A 145 -11.64 9.58 -3.76
N LEU A 146 -10.30 9.57 -3.73
CA LEU A 146 -9.44 9.87 -4.88
C LEU A 146 -9.34 8.70 -5.89
N LEU A 147 -9.80 7.49 -5.54
CA LEU A 147 -9.76 6.35 -6.46
C LEU A 147 -10.76 6.48 -7.62
N MET A 148 -11.87 7.22 -7.41
CA MET A 148 -12.87 7.50 -8.45
C MET A 148 -12.33 8.36 -9.61
N ALA A 149 -11.21 9.05 -9.41
CA ALA A 149 -10.60 9.93 -10.41
C ALA A 149 -9.71 9.20 -11.43
N VAL A 150 -9.48 7.89 -11.26
CA VAL A 150 -8.64 7.09 -12.16
C VAL A 150 -9.53 6.07 -12.88
N ARG A 151 -10.04 6.47 -14.05
CA ARG A 151 -10.56 5.53 -15.07
C ARG A 151 -9.48 5.25 -16.09
#